data_AF-A0A820U6E9-F1
#
_entry.id   AF-A0A820U6E9-F1
#
_cell.length_a   1.000
_cell.length_b   1.000
_cell.length_c   1.000
_cell.angle_alpha   90.00
_cell.angle_beta   90.00
_cell.angle_gamma   90.00
#
_symmetry.space_group_name_H-M   'P 1'
#
loop_
_entity.id
_entity.type
_entity.pdbx_description
1 polymer ?
#
loop_
_entity_poly.entity_id
_entity_poly.type
_entity_poly.pdbx_seq_one_letter_code
_entity_poly.pdbx_strand_id
1 'polypeptide(L)'
;MGQSSEPSAIAIADLNKDNLMDIVVTNSGANAVLIFFGLGNGTFFNPKSYSLAYGSRPASVAIADFNNDTLLDIVVANYGSGYVEVLVQTC
;
A
#
# COMPACT_ATOMS: atom_id res chain seq x y z
N MET A 1 5.66 21.49 -8.47
CA MET A 1 6.52 20.40 -9.01
C MET A 1 5.76 19.11 -8.78
N GLY A 2 5.31 18.45 -9.86
CA GLY A 2 4.51 17.24 -9.75
C GLY A 2 5.36 16.10 -9.21
N GLN A 3 4.88 15.38 -8.20
CA GLN A 3 5.57 14.19 -7.71
C GLN A 3 5.72 13.20 -8.88
N SER A 4 6.95 12.74 -9.12
CA SER A 4 7.25 11.72 -10.13
C SER A 4 6.54 10.42 -9.74
N SER A 5 5.88 9.75 -10.67
CA SER A 5 5.30 8.43 -10.40
C SER A 5 6.34 7.36 -10.68
N GLU A 6 6.86 6.75 -9.62
CA GLU A 6 7.85 5.67 -9.68
C GLU A 6 7.36 4.49 -8.83
N PRO A 7 6.41 3.69 -9.34
CA PRO A 7 5.98 2.47 -8.64
C PRO A 7 7.17 1.50 -8.51
N SER A 8 7.35 0.93 -7.31
CA SER A 8 8.53 0.13 -6.96
C SER A 8 8.23 -1.33 -6.60
N ALA A 9 7.09 -1.60 -5.96
CA ALA A 9 6.66 -2.94 -5.59
C ALA A 9 5.13 -3.05 -5.54
N ILE A 10 4.64 -4.29 -5.57
CA ILE A 10 3.21 -4.62 -5.52
C ILE A 10 2.96 -5.77 -4.54
N ALA A 11 1.81 -5.72 -3.86
CA ALA A 11 1.23 -6.85 -3.12
C ALA A 11 -0.27 -6.96 -3.43
N ILE A 12 -0.83 -8.17 -3.28
CA ILE A 12 -2.22 -8.49 -3.61
C ILE A 12 -2.84 -9.19 -2.40
N ALA A 13 -4.01 -8.72 -1.97
CA ALA A 13 -4.82 -9.35 -0.93
C ALA A 13 -6.26 -8.79 -0.97
N ASP A 14 -7.20 -9.47 -0.34
CA ASP A 14 -8.52 -8.90 -0.03
C ASP A 14 -8.39 -8.04 1.24
N LEU A 15 -8.24 -6.72 1.06
CA LEU A 15 -7.94 -5.79 2.16
C LEU A 15 -9.20 -5.29 2.86
N ASN A 16 -10.36 -5.35 2.20
CA ASN A 16 -11.63 -4.84 2.71
C ASN A 16 -12.64 -5.97 3.05
N LYS A 17 -12.25 -7.24 2.89
CA LYS A 17 -13.03 -8.45 3.16
C LYS A 17 -14.29 -8.58 2.30
N ASP A 18 -14.23 -8.12 1.06
CA ASP A 18 -15.34 -8.27 0.11
C ASP A 18 -15.22 -9.52 -0.80
N ASN A 19 -14.20 -10.36 -0.57
CA ASN A 19 -13.79 -11.51 -1.37
C ASN A 19 -13.28 -11.15 -2.79
N LEU A 20 -12.90 -9.90 -3.02
CA LEU A 20 -12.24 -9.46 -4.25
C LEU A 20 -10.78 -9.14 -3.97
N MET A 21 -9.91 -9.41 -4.94
CA MET A 21 -8.49 -9.10 -4.78
C MET A 21 -8.24 -7.61 -5.01
N ASP A 22 -7.63 -6.97 -4.02
CA ASP A 22 -7.14 -5.60 -4.08
C ASP A 22 -5.64 -5.57 -4.39
N ILE A 23 -5.16 -4.41 -4.83
CA ILE A 23 -3.75 -4.19 -5.16
C ILE A 23 -3.18 -3.08 -4.28
N VAL A 24 -2.03 -3.34 -3.66
CA VAL A 24 -1.20 -2.35 -2.97
C VAL A 24 0.05 -2.08 -3.80
N VAL A 25 0.34 -0.82 -4.08
CA VAL A 25 1.54 -0.38 -4.80
C VAL A 25 2.33 0.60 -3.95
N THR A 26 3.62 0.35 -3.76
CA THR A 26 4.54 1.38 -3.25
C THR A 26 5.02 2.25 -4.39
N ASN A 27 5.04 3.57 -4.19
CA ASN A 27 5.51 4.55 -5.17
C ASN A 27 6.63 5.39 -4.55
N SER A 28 7.86 5.13 -4.98
CA SER A 28 9.06 5.77 -4.43
C SER A 28 9.13 7.24 -4.79
N GLY A 29 8.72 7.61 -6.00
CA GLY A 29 8.75 8.99 -6.49
C GLY A 29 7.69 9.86 -5.82
N ALA A 30 6.54 9.27 -5.51
CA ALA A 30 5.46 9.94 -4.78
C ALA A 30 5.60 9.87 -3.25
N ASN A 31 6.54 9.09 -2.72
CA ASN A 31 6.65 8.79 -1.28
C ASN A 31 5.30 8.32 -0.71
N ALA A 32 4.66 7.37 -1.38
CA ALA A 32 3.28 6.98 -1.06
C ALA A 32 3.03 5.48 -1.26
N VAL A 33 2.00 4.99 -0.60
CA VAL A 33 1.34 3.71 -0.89
C VAL A 33 0.01 3.99 -1.58
N LEU A 34 -0.25 3.32 -2.69
CA LEU A 34 -1.51 3.38 -3.42
C LEU A 34 -2.26 2.08 -3.22
N ILE A 35 -3.55 2.15 -2.91
CA ILE A 35 -4.45 1.00 -2.77
C ILE A 35 -5.53 1.08 -3.83
N PHE A 36 -5.62 0.06 -4.67
CA PHE A 36 -6.63 -0.10 -5.70
C PHE A 36 -7.59 -1.21 -5.27
N PHE A 37 -8.82 -0.84 -4.93
CA PHE A 37 -9.85 -1.81 -4.57
C PHE A 37 -10.44 -2.48 -5.81
N GLY A 38 -10.53 -3.81 -5.78
CA GLY A 38 -10.99 -4.64 -6.89
C GLY A 38 -12.50 -4.53 -7.12
N LEU A 39 -12.91 -4.70 -8.38
CA LEU A 39 -14.33 -4.82 -8.78
C LEU A 39 -14.70 -6.24 -9.22
N GLY A 40 -13.79 -7.21 -9.05
CA GLY A 40 -14.02 -8.64 -9.34
C GLY A 40 -14.04 -9.02 -10.82
N ASN A 41 -13.92 -8.06 -11.73
CA ASN A 41 -13.93 -8.26 -13.18
C ASN A 41 -12.62 -7.82 -13.86
N GLY A 42 -11.52 -7.71 -13.08
CA GLY A 42 -10.23 -7.20 -13.55
C GLY A 42 -10.15 -5.67 -13.64
N THR A 43 -11.19 -4.94 -13.21
CA THR A 43 -11.16 -3.48 -13.06
C THR A 43 -11.06 -3.09 -11.59
N PHE A 44 -10.68 -1.83 -11.34
CA PHE A 44 -10.39 -1.30 -10.01
C PHE A 44 -10.99 0.11 -9.86
N PHE A 45 -11.31 0.49 -8.63
CA PHE A 45 -11.61 1.88 -8.30
C PHE A 45 -10.39 2.78 -8.46
N ASN A 46 -10.62 4.10 -8.46
CA ASN A 46 -9.53 5.07 -8.32
C ASN A 46 -8.73 4.78 -7.04
N PRO A 47 -7.40 4.86 -7.08
CA PRO A 47 -6.58 4.49 -5.95
C PRO A 47 -6.77 5.43 -4.76
N LYS A 48 -6.82 4.86 -3.56
CA LYS A 48 -6.56 5.63 -2.34
C LYS A 48 -5.06 5.80 -2.18
N SER A 49 -4.61 7.01 -1.89
CA SER A 49 -3.20 7.33 -1.69
C SER A 49 -2.91 7.63 -0.23
N TYR A 50 -1.92 6.94 0.33
CA TYR A 50 -1.41 7.14 1.69
C TYR A 50 -0.02 7.73 1.57
N SER A 51 0.12 9.00 1.96
CA SER A 51 1.42 9.69 1.93
C SER A 51 2.27 9.20 3.09
N LEU A 52 3.52 8.85 2.78
CA LEU A 52 4.55 8.53 3.75
C LEU A 52 5.40 9.76 4.03
N ALA A 53 6.29 9.65 5.01
CA ALA A 53 7.25 10.71 5.31
C ALA A 53 8.08 11.10 4.07
N TYR A 54 8.48 12.37 4.02
CA TYR A 54 9.35 12.88 2.96
C TYR A 54 10.66 12.10 2.91
N GLY A 55 11.08 11.72 1.69
CA GLY A 55 12.30 10.95 1.47
C GLY A 55 12.20 9.47 1.84
N SER A 56 11.00 8.95 2.16
CA SER A 56 10.77 7.53 2.45
C SER A 56 11.25 6.60 1.34
N ARG A 57 10.98 6.93 0.07
CA ARG A 57 11.32 6.10 -1.10
C ARG A 57 11.00 4.62 -0.85
N PRO A 58 9.72 4.27 -0.63
CA PRO A 58 9.30 2.90 -0.34
C PRO A 58 9.74 1.94 -1.44
N ALA A 59 10.29 0.78 -1.05
CA ALA A 59 10.94 -0.16 -1.97
C ALA A 59 10.36 -1.59 -1.89
N SER A 60 9.65 -1.92 -0.82
CA SER A 60 9.00 -3.22 -0.65
C SER A 60 7.77 -3.09 0.21
N VAL A 61 6.83 -4.01 0.02
CA VAL A 61 5.56 -4.08 0.74
C VAL A 61 5.23 -5.54 1.06
N ALA A 62 4.67 -5.77 2.25
CA ALA A 62 4.05 -7.04 2.63
C ALA A 62 2.72 -6.77 3.34
N ILE A 63 1.87 -7.80 3.38
CA ILE A 63 0.52 -7.72 3.92
C ILE A 63 0.34 -8.88 4.91
N ALA A 64 -0.12 -8.58 6.12
CA ALA A 64 -0.50 -9.55 7.13
C ALA A 64 -1.37 -8.87 8.19
N ASP A 65 -2.08 -9.66 8.99
CA ASP A 65 -2.66 -9.17 10.24
C ASP A 65 -1.53 -9.09 11.30
N PHE A 66 -1.04 -7.88 11.59
CA PHE A 66 0.08 -7.67 12.51
C PHE A 66 -0.37 -7.35 13.94
N ASN A 67 -1.62 -6.91 14.12
CA ASN A 67 -2.18 -6.51 15.42
C ASN A 67 -3.20 -7.53 15.98
N ASN A 68 -3.49 -8.60 15.24
CA ASN A 68 -4.45 -9.66 15.56
C ASN A 68 -5.89 -9.14 15.70
N ASP A 69 -6.29 -8.17 14.88
CA ASP A 69 -7.66 -7.65 14.81
C ASP A 69 -8.50 -8.26 13.68
N THR A 70 -7.92 -9.22 12.95
CA THR A 70 -8.46 -9.93 11.79
C THR A 70 -8.48 -9.13 10.49
N LEU A 71 -8.12 -7.84 10.48
CA LEU A 71 -7.94 -7.05 9.27
C LEU A 71 -6.50 -7.19 8.77
N LEU A 72 -6.32 -7.11 7.45
CA LEU A 72 -4.99 -7.15 6.86
C LEU A 72 -4.38 -5.75 6.89
N ASP A 73 -3.26 -5.64 7.61
CA ASP A 73 -2.42 -4.46 7.66
C ASP A 73 -1.38 -4.46 6.53
N ILE A 74 -0.79 -3.30 6.25
CA ILE A 74 0.24 -3.13 5.24
C ILE A 74 1.55 -2.72 5.92
N VAL A 75 2.64 -3.46 5.67
CA VAL A 75 3.98 -3.07 6.12
C VAL A 75 4.84 -2.67 4.93
N VAL A 76 5.57 -1.57 5.07
CA VAL A 76 6.38 -0.95 4.01
C VAL A 76 7.81 -0.78 4.47
N ALA A 77 8.76 -1.25 3.65
CA ALA A 77 10.16 -0.98 3.84
C ALA A 77 10.56 0.29 3.06
N ASN A 78 10.98 1.32 3.80
CA ASN A 78 11.34 2.62 3.25
C ASN A 78 12.86 2.71 3.03
N TYR A 79 13.31 2.49 1.79
CA TYR A 79 14.74 2.49 1.45
C TYR A 79 15.40 3.85 1.69
N GLY A 80 14.69 4.94 1.40
CA GLY A 80 15.24 6.29 1.50
C GLY A 80 15.40 6.78 2.93
N SER A 81 14.48 6.40 3.84
CA SER A 81 14.54 6.79 5.24
C SER A 81 15.19 5.76 6.16
N GLY A 82 15.32 4.50 5.73
CA GLY A 82 15.87 3.40 6.52
C GLY A 82 14.91 2.83 7.58
N TYR A 83 13.63 3.22 7.56
CA TYR A 83 12.61 2.75 8.50
C TYR A 83 11.66 1.74 7.87
N VAL A 84 10.98 0.97 8.73
CA VAL A 84 9.80 0.19 8.38
C VAL A 84 8.58 0.88 8.98
N GLU A 85 7.52 1.00 8.18
CA GLU A 85 6.26 1.61 8.60
C GLU A 85 5.12 0.60 8.45
N VAL A 86 4.21 0.56 9.43
CA VAL A 86 3.02 -0.30 9.41
C VAL A 86 1.79 0.60 9.32
N LEU A 87 1.02 0.44 8.25
CA LEU A 87 -0.28 1.06 8.07
C LEU A 87 -1.31 0.08 8.60
N VAL A 88 -1.73 0.30 9.84
CA VAL A 88 -2.74 -0.50 10.52
C VAL A 88 -4.11 -0.16 9.94
N GLN A 89 -4.86 -1.19 9.57
CA GLN A 89 -6.24 -1.01 9.14
C GLN A 89 -7.20 -0.87 10.31
N THR A 90 -8.26 -0.10 10.08
CA THR A 90 -9.30 0.15 11.07
C THR A 90 -10.66 0.05 10.40
N CYS A 91 -11.63 -0.52 11.11
CA CYS A 91 -13.03 -0.62 10.67
C CYS A 91 -13.65 0.74 10.30
#